data_AF-A0A3M2CVS2-F1
#
_entry.id   AF-A0A3M2CVS2-F1
#
_cell.length_a   1.000
_cell.length_b   1.000
_cell.length_c   1.000
_cell.angle_alpha   90.00
_cell.angle_beta   90.00
_cell.angle_gamma   90.00
#
_symmetry.space_group_name_H-M   'P 1'
#
loop_
_entity.id
_entity.type
_entity.pdbx_description
1 polymer ?
#
loop_
_entity_poly.entity_id
_entity_poly.type
_entity_poly.pdbx_seq_one_letter_code
_entity_poly.pdbx_strand_id
1 'polypeptide(L)'
;MLLKKLKFLESITALLILTLGLHFLAYLQSKPELQKKEVQTTITYCNFDLSSGWKLANLTFNSLYSFSVNEKGEVVDIKKIRDDFIGEEAVKSCLSKWRITGVPEKSSFVVYFNWQHGKGWVEQTIFGKGFKQTMSVENVGY
;
A
#
# COMPACT_ATOMS: atom_id res chain seq x y z
N MET A 1 0.93 -69.15 9.73
CA MET A 1 0.56 -68.03 10.64
C MET A 1 1.22 -66.70 10.26
N LEU A 2 2.48 -66.67 9.77
CA LEU A 2 3.16 -65.44 9.33
C LEU A 2 2.48 -64.66 8.19
N LEU A 3 1.96 -65.35 7.16
CA LEU A 3 1.33 -64.67 6.00
C LEU A 3 0.11 -63.80 6.37
N LYS A 4 -0.65 -64.17 7.42
CA LYS A 4 -1.79 -63.37 7.88
C LYS A 4 -1.35 -62.06 8.56
N LYS A 5 -0.18 -62.05 9.23
CA LYS A 5 0.37 -60.84 9.85
C LYS A 5 0.88 -59.84 8.81
N LEU A 6 1.42 -60.32 7.68
CA LEU A 6 1.94 -59.46 6.62
C LEU A 6 0.83 -58.66 5.91
N LYS A 7 -0.25 -59.35 5.50
CA LYS A 7 -1.42 -58.69 4.88
C LYS A 7 -2.12 -57.71 5.82
N PHE A 8 -2.07 -57.97 7.13
CA PHE A 8 -2.62 -57.07 8.14
C PHE A 8 -1.78 -55.79 8.25
N LEU A 9 -0.44 -55.88 8.13
CA LEU A 9 0.45 -54.74 8.18
C LEU A 9 0.29 -53.81 6.96
N GLU A 10 0.16 -54.39 5.76
CA GLU A 10 -0.07 -53.65 4.51
C GLU A 10 -1.41 -52.88 4.53
N SER A 11 -2.43 -53.47 5.16
CA SER A 11 -3.74 -52.84 5.29
C SER A 11 -3.72 -51.64 6.26
N ILE A 12 -2.85 -51.64 7.26
CA ILE A 12 -2.71 -50.54 8.24
C ILE A 12 -1.96 -49.35 7.63
N THR A 13 -0.89 -49.58 6.88
CA THR A 13 -0.14 -48.51 6.22
C THR A 13 -0.97 -47.79 5.16
N ALA A 14 -1.77 -48.52 4.38
CA ALA A 14 -2.69 -47.91 3.41
C ALA A 14 -3.73 -46.99 4.10
N LEU A 15 -4.27 -47.40 5.25
CA LEU A 15 -5.25 -46.62 6.01
C LEU A 15 -4.64 -45.34 6.62
N LEU A 16 -3.38 -45.40 7.07
CA LEU A 16 -2.66 -44.24 7.59
C LEU A 16 -2.35 -43.19 6.51
N ILE A 17 -1.96 -43.63 5.31
CA ILE A 17 -1.68 -42.71 4.19
C ILE A 17 -2.97 -42.00 3.74
N LEU A 18 -4.09 -42.73 3.68
CA LEU A 18 -5.40 -42.16 3.34
C LEU A 18 -5.86 -41.12 4.37
N THR A 19 -5.71 -41.41 5.66
CA THR A 19 -6.10 -40.46 6.71
C THR A 19 -5.22 -39.22 6.70
N LEU A 20 -3.90 -39.34 6.55
CA LEU A 20 -2.99 -38.20 6.39
C LEU A 20 -3.32 -37.37 5.15
N GLY A 21 -3.60 -38.02 4.01
CA GLY A 21 -4.02 -37.34 2.78
C GLY A 21 -5.30 -36.52 2.96
N LEU A 22 -6.29 -37.07 3.66
CA LEU A 22 -7.55 -36.37 3.95
C LEU A 22 -7.35 -35.16 4.87
N HIS A 23 -6.51 -35.27 5.90
CA HIS A 23 -6.20 -34.13 6.78
C HIS A 23 -5.45 -33.03 6.04
N PHE A 24 -4.52 -33.40 5.14
CA PHE A 24 -3.79 -32.44 4.33
C PHE A 24 -4.70 -31.71 3.33
N LEU A 25 -5.65 -32.43 2.71
CA LEU A 25 -6.63 -31.83 1.81
C LEU A 25 -7.57 -30.86 2.54
N ALA A 26 -8.06 -31.25 3.72
CA ALA A 26 -8.90 -30.41 4.56
C ALA A 26 -8.15 -29.14 5.03
N TYR A 27 -6.87 -29.27 5.37
CA TYR A 27 -6.01 -28.13 5.71
C TYR A 27 -5.79 -27.16 4.53
N LEU A 28 -5.63 -27.70 3.32
CA LEU A 28 -5.51 -26.87 2.11
C LEU A 28 -6.82 -26.12 1.80
N GLN A 29 -7.97 -26.74 2.06
CA GLN A 29 -9.28 -26.11 1.89
C GLN A 29 -9.61 -25.11 3.01
N SER A 30 -9.04 -25.25 4.21
CA SER A 30 -9.30 -24.35 5.33
C SER A 30 -8.47 -23.07 5.31
N LYS A 31 -7.65 -22.82 4.27
CA LYS A 31 -6.97 -21.53 4.16
C LYS A 31 -8.04 -20.44 4.07
N PRO A 32 -8.14 -19.53 5.05
CA PRO A 32 -9.10 -18.44 4.97
C PRO A 32 -8.80 -17.66 3.70
N GLU A 33 -9.79 -17.60 2.80
CA GLU A 33 -9.73 -16.73 1.65
C GLU A 33 -9.48 -15.34 2.20
N LEU A 34 -8.30 -14.79 1.92
CA LEU A 34 -7.89 -13.48 2.39
C LEU A 34 -8.86 -12.50 1.75
N GLN A 35 -9.95 -12.19 2.46
CA GLN A 35 -10.95 -11.24 2.00
C GLN A 35 -10.21 -9.94 1.74
N LYS A 36 -9.97 -9.66 0.46
CA LYS A 36 -9.22 -8.51 -0.01
C LYS A 36 -10.11 -7.32 0.27
N LYS A 37 -9.98 -6.74 1.47
CA LYS A 37 -10.68 -5.53 1.83
C LYS A 37 -10.38 -4.49 0.75
N GLU A 38 -11.44 -3.97 0.15
CA GLU A 38 -11.31 -2.92 -0.83
C GLU A 38 -10.68 -1.70 -0.16
N VAL A 39 -9.63 -1.16 -0.79
CA VAL A 39 -8.94 0.02 -0.27
C VAL A 39 -9.79 1.23 -0.61
N GLN A 40 -10.25 1.94 0.41
CA GLN A 40 -11.03 3.17 0.26
C GLN A 40 -10.14 4.36 0.61
N THR A 41 -10.22 5.42 -0.18
CA THR A 41 -9.39 6.61 0.01
C THR A 41 -10.20 7.89 0.01
N THR A 42 -9.80 8.81 0.90
CA THR A 42 -10.17 10.22 0.85
C THR A 42 -8.87 10.99 0.77
N ILE A 43 -8.41 11.22 -0.45
CA ILE A 43 -7.15 11.89 -0.76
C ILE A 43 -7.50 13.15 -1.54
N THR A 44 -6.96 14.28 -1.12
CA THR A 44 -7.06 15.54 -1.84
C THR A 44 -5.74 15.86 -2.54
N TYR A 45 -5.82 16.53 -3.68
CA TYR A 45 -4.64 17.06 -4.36
C TYR A 45 -3.98 18.15 -3.52
N CYS A 46 -2.66 18.09 -3.35
CA CYS A 46 -1.89 19.11 -2.66
C CYS A 46 -1.34 20.12 -3.66
N ASN A 47 -1.88 21.34 -3.65
CA ASN A 47 -1.34 22.46 -4.40
C ASN A 47 -0.51 23.34 -3.46
N PHE A 48 0.81 23.18 -3.48
CA PHE A 48 1.70 23.93 -2.58
C PHE A 48 2.11 25.27 -3.18
N ASP A 49 2.03 26.32 -2.37
CA ASP A 49 2.59 27.60 -2.75
C ASP A 49 4.12 27.60 -2.65
N LEU A 50 4.74 27.99 -3.75
CA LEU A 50 6.19 28.18 -3.83
C LEU A 50 6.53 29.66 -3.82
N SER A 51 7.69 29.99 -3.26
CA SER A 51 8.20 31.35 -3.32
C SER A 51 8.39 31.80 -4.78
N SER A 52 8.24 33.10 -5.03
CA SER A 52 8.32 33.70 -6.36
C SER A 52 9.66 33.41 -7.06
N GLY A 53 10.76 33.32 -6.32
CA GLY A 53 12.08 32.98 -6.86
C GLY A 53 12.11 31.63 -7.57
N TRP A 54 11.47 30.61 -7.00
CA TRP A 54 11.43 29.27 -7.60
C TRP A 54 10.48 29.18 -8.79
N LYS A 55 9.38 29.94 -8.76
CA LYS A 55 8.41 29.99 -9.87
C LYS A 55 9.05 30.52 -11.17
N LEU A 56 10.04 31.41 -11.07
CA LEU A 56 10.70 32.04 -12.21
C LEU A 56 11.87 31.22 -12.77
N ALA A 57 12.41 30.28 -12.00
CA ALA A 57 13.46 29.41 -12.48
C ALA A 57 12.84 28.35 -13.42
N ASN A 58 13.41 28.16 -14.61
CA ASN A 58 12.99 27.14 -15.58
C ASN A 58 13.37 25.73 -15.08
N LEU A 59 12.69 25.28 -14.03
CA LEU A 59 13.02 24.08 -13.28
C LEU A 59 11.89 23.05 -13.35
N THR A 60 12.27 21.80 -13.11
CA THR A 60 11.35 20.72 -12.77
C THR A 60 11.89 20.11 -11.49
N PHE A 61 11.03 19.92 -10.51
CA PHE A 61 11.45 19.33 -9.24
C PHE A 61 10.40 18.40 -8.71
N ASN A 62 10.90 17.47 -7.89
CA ASN A 62 10.13 16.37 -7.35
C ASN A 62 10.34 16.35 -5.85
N SER A 63 9.25 16.20 -5.11
CA SER A 63 9.32 15.96 -3.67
C SER A 63 8.70 14.61 -3.34
N LEU A 64 9.40 13.86 -2.49
CA LEU A 64 9.04 12.51 -2.05
C LEU A 64 9.00 12.46 -0.52
N TYR A 65 7.90 11.94 0.00
CA TYR A 65 7.70 11.71 1.42
C TYR A 65 7.19 10.31 1.66
N SER A 66 7.69 9.64 2.69
CA SER A 66 7.07 8.43 3.22
C SER A 66 6.13 8.78 4.35
N PHE A 67 5.07 8.01 4.52
CA PHE A 67 4.19 8.09 5.68
C PHE A 67 3.61 6.72 6.01
N SER A 68 3.05 6.59 7.21
CA SER A 68 2.31 5.41 7.64
C SER A 68 0.84 5.79 7.84
N VAL A 69 -0.03 4.79 7.98
CA VAL A 69 -1.42 5.02 8.43
C VAL A 69 -1.70 4.31 9.74
N ASN A 70 -2.46 4.97 10.61
CA ASN A 70 -2.90 4.36 11.87
C ASN A 70 -4.17 3.51 11.67
N GLU A 71 -4.71 2.95 12.76
CA GLU A 71 -5.92 2.11 12.75
C GLU A 71 -7.17 2.81 12.17
N LYS A 72 -7.22 4.15 12.22
CA LYS A 72 -8.32 4.99 11.69
C LYS A 72 -8.10 5.40 10.23
N GLY A 73 -7.03 4.89 9.61
CA GLY A 73 -6.60 5.27 8.27
C GLY A 73 -6.01 6.68 8.17
N GLU A 74 -5.68 7.33 9.28
CA GLU A 74 -5.08 8.68 9.29
C GLU A 74 -3.61 8.58 8.95
N VAL A 75 -3.12 9.54 8.17
CA VAL A 75 -1.70 9.67 7.86
C VAL A 75 -0.91 10.07 9.10
N VAL A 76 0.12 9.30 9.43
CA VAL A 76 1.05 9.51 10.55
C VAL A 76 2.49 9.27 10.10
N ASP A 77 3.47 9.58 10.95
CA ASP A 77 4.90 9.31 10.72
C ASP A 77 5.44 9.83 9.38
N ILE A 78 5.01 11.03 8.97
CA ILE A 78 5.45 11.66 7.73
C ILE A 78 6.95 11.96 7.83
N LYS A 79 7.73 11.42 6.89
CA LYS A 79 9.18 11.60 6.79
C LYS A 79 9.55 12.07 5.39
N LYS A 80 10.37 13.11 5.33
CA LYS A 80 10.98 13.58 4.09
C LYS A 80 11.98 12.54 3.57
N ILE A 81 11.79 12.10 2.33
CA ILE A 81 12.80 11.33 1.58
C ILE A 81 13.63 12.31 0.75
N ARG A 82 12.93 13.16 -0.01
CA ARG A 82 13.51 14.23 -0.81
C ARG A 82 12.52 15.38 -0.83
N ASP A 83 12.99 16.58 -0.54
CA ASP A 83 12.18 17.78 -0.72
C ASP A 83 13.10 18.87 -1.19
N ASP A 84 12.84 19.33 -2.41
CA ASP A 84 13.66 20.36 -3.00
C ASP A 84 13.17 21.74 -2.51
N PHE A 85 11.85 21.98 -2.34
CA PHE A 85 11.32 23.34 -2.14
C PHE A 85 9.99 23.52 -1.36
N ILE A 86 9.28 22.45 -0.97
CA ILE A 86 7.92 22.59 -0.40
C ILE A 86 7.95 22.99 1.07
N GLY A 87 8.85 22.36 1.83
CA GLY A 87 8.86 22.43 3.29
C GLY A 87 7.99 21.34 3.93
N GLU A 88 8.53 20.68 4.95
CA GLU A 88 7.89 19.55 5.62
C GLU A 88 6.53 19.90 6.26
N GLU A 89 6.40 21.11 6.82
CA GLU A 89 5.17 21.54 7.49
C GLU A 89 3.99 21.74 6.52
N ALA A 90 4.26 22.27 5.32
CA ALA A 90 3.23 22.39 4.28
C ALA A 90 2.74 21.01 3.84
N VAL A 91 3.66 20.04 3.70
CA VAL A 91 3.30 18.65 3.38
C VAL A 91 2.50 18.01 4.51
N LYS A 92 2.94 18.12 5.77
CA LYS A 92 2.19 17.60 6.93
C LYS A 92 0.77 18.16 6.98
N SER A 93 0.62 19.48 6.79
CA SER A 93 -0.68 20.14 6.77
C SER A 93 -1.60 19.58 5.69
N CYS A 94 -1.10 19.39 4.46
CA CYS A 94 -1.91 18.79 3.40
C CYS A 94 -2.27 17.32 3.69
N LEU A 95 -1.28 16.50 4.03
CA LEU A 95 -1.45 15.06 4.23
C LEU A 95 -2.32 14.71 5.45
N SER A 96 -2.39 15.59 6.46
CA SER A 96 -3.21 15.38 7.67
C SER A 96 -4.72 15.23 7.38
N LYS A 97 -5.17 15.70 6.22
CA LYS A 97 -6.57 15.63 5.78
C LYS A 97 -6.90 14.30 5.11
N TRP A 98 -5.89 13.48 4.80
CA TRP A 98 -6.10 12.25 4.06
C TRP A 98 -6.54 11.10 4.95
N ARG A 99 -7.32 10.22 4.34
CA ARG A 99 -7.74 8.93 4.93
C ARG A 99 -7.48 7.81 3.93
N ILE A 100 -6.87 6.73 4.38
CA ILE A 100 -6.69 5.49 3.61
C ILE A 100 -7.09 4.32 4.49
N THR A 101 -8.17 3.63 4.16
CA THR A 101 -8.70 2.49 4.91
C THR A 101 -8.69 1.22 4.05
N GLY A 102 -8.92 0.06 4.68
CA GLY A 102 -8.83 -1.24 3.98
C GLY A 102 -7.39 -1.77 3.82
N VAL A 103 -6.41 -1.12 4.47
CA VAL A 103 -5.00 -1.54 4.50
C VAL A 103 -4.57 -1.97 5.90
N PRO A 104 -3.54 -2.82 6.06
CA PRO A 104 -3.00 -3.17 7.37
C PRO A 104 -2.55 -1.93 8.16
N GLU A 105 -2.66 -1.98 9.49
CA GLU A 105 -2.12 -0.93 10.36
C GLU A 105 -0.62 -0.75 10.10
N LYS A 106 -0.12 0.50 10.19
CA LYS A 106 1.28 0.85 9.93
C LYS A 106 1.75 0.50 8.51
N SER A 107 0.82 0.32 7.57
CA SER A 107 1.16 0.23 6.15
C SER A 107 1.90 1.49 5.74
N SER A 108 3.09 1.31 5.15
CA SER A 108 3.91 2.41 4.66
C SER A 108 3.56 2.74 3.22
N PHE A 109 3.49 4.04 2.96
CA PHE A 109 3.24 4.63 1.65
C PHE A 109 4.33 5.63 1.33
N VAL A 110 4.47 5.92 0.04
CA VAL A 110 5.24 7.04 -0.47
C VAL A 110 4.33 7.91 -1.31
N VAL A 111 4.41 9.21 -1.12
CA VAL A 111 3.83 10.21 -2.02
C VAL A 111 4.95 10.90 -2.79
N TYR A 112 4.72 11.03 -4.09
CA TYR A 112 5.54 11.74 -5.04
C TYR A 112 4.76 12.94 -5.58
N PHE A 113 5.35 14.12 -5.52
CA PHE A 113 4.82 15.36 -6.08
C PHE A 113 5.74 15.81 -7.22
N ASN A 114 5.17 16.14 -8.36
CA ASN A 114 5.88 16.62 -9.54
C ASN A 114 5.46 18.04 -9.87
N TRP A 115 6.42 18.95 -9.97
CA TRP A 115 6.19 20.32 -10.40
C TRP A 115 6.94 20.63 -11.69
N GLN A 116 6.27 21.32 -12.60
CA GLN A 116 6.84 21.77 -13.87
C GLN A 116 6.74 23.29 -14.02
N HIS A 117 7.82 23.90 -14.49
CA HIS A 117 7.85 25.33 -14.81
C HIS A 117 6.70 25.73 -15.74
N GLY A 118 6.07 26.86 -15.42
CA GLY A 118 4.92 27.39 -16.16
C GLY A 118 3.61 26.61 -15.98
N LYS A 119 3.62 25.43 -15.35
CA LYS A 119 2.43 24.59 -15.15
C LYS A 119 2.03 24.39 -13.69
N GLY A 120 2.98 24.53 -12.77
CA GLY A 120 2.71 24.26 -11.36
C GLY A 120 2.93 22.79 -11.00
N TRP A 121 2.27 22.34 -9.92
CA TRP A 121 2.19 20.92 -9.57
C TRP A 121 1.36 20.22 -10.62
N VAL A 122 1.93 19.27 -11.36
CA VAL A 122 1.24 18.60 -12.47
C VAL A 122 0.77 17.20 -12.11
N GLU A 123 1.43 16.55 -11.14
CA GLU A 123 1.15 15.18 -10.76
C GLU A 123 1.39 14.96 -9.26
N GLN A 124 0.51 14.18 -8.66
CA GLN A 124 0.65 13.61 -7.34
C GLN A 124 0.39 12.10 -7.42
N THR A 125 1.40 11.29 -7.08
CA THR A 125 1.31 9.84 -7.12
C THR A 125 1.56 9.27 -5.73
N ILE A 126 0.64 8.45 -5.25
CA ILE A 126 0.72 7.75 -3.96
C ILE A 126 0.85 6.27 -4.26
N PHE A 127 1.83 5.60 -3.64
CA PHE A 127 2.05 4.19 -3.85
C PHE A 127 2.47 3.49 -2.56
N GLY A 128 2.04 2.24 -2.44
CA GLY A 128 2.30 1.34 -1.32
C GLY A 128 2.04 -0.10 -1.76
N LYS A 129 2.15 -1.06 -0.83
CA LYS A 129 1.98 -2.49 -1.17
C LYS A 129 0.58 -2.76 -1.73
N GLY A 130 0.51 -3.03 -3.04
CA GLY A 130 -0.75 -3.35 -3.74
C GLY A 130 -1.68 -2.14 -3.95
N PHE A 131 -1.20 -0.91 -3.74
CA PHE A 131 -1.95 0.31 -3.92
C PHE A 131 -1.14 1.33 -4.74
N LYS A 132 -1.76 1.89 -5.77
CA LYS A 132 -1.22 3.03 -6.52
C LYS A 132 -2.38 3.92 -6.93
N GLN A 133 -2.29 5.20 -6.62
CA GLN A 133 -3.23 6.22 -7.08
C GLN A 133 -2.43 7.40 -7.60
N THR A 134 -2.75 7.85 -8.81
CA THR A 134 -2.15 9.02 -9.45
C THR A 134 -3.25 10.04 -9.71
N MET A 135 -2.97 11.29 -9.40
CA MET A 135 -3.82 12.44 -9.71
C MET A 135 -2.99 13.46 -10.49
N SER A 136 -3.54 13.96 -11.58
CA SER A 136 -2.94 15.03 -12.38
C SER A 136 -3.90 16.21 -12.42
N VAL A 137 -3.37 17.43 -12.56
CA VAL A 137 -4.18 18.68 -12.55
C VAL A 137 -5.35 18.64 -13.53
N GLU A 138 -5.16 18.03 -14.70
CA GLU A 138 -6.20 17.85 -15.72
C GLU A 138 -7.42 17.07 -15.20
N ASN A 139 -7.22 16.19 -14.23
CA ASN A 139 -8.26 15.32 -13.65
C ASN A 139 -8.88 15.89 -12.36
N VAL A 140 -8.38 17.01 -11.82
CA VAL A 140 -8.88 17.59 -10.56
C VAL A 140 -9.91 18.70 -10.78
N GLY A 141 -10.10 19.17 -12.03
CA GLY A 141 -11.20 20.08 -12.40
C GLY A 141 -11.18 21.41 -11.65
N TYR A 142 -10.06 22.14 -11.71
CA TYR A 142 -9.93 23.50 -11.18
C TYR A 142 -10.61 24.53 -12.09
#